data_AF-A0A7W5E158-F1
#
_entry.id   AF-A0A7W5E158-F1
#
_cell.length_a   1.000
_cell.length_b   1.000
_cell.length_c   1.000
_cell.angle_alpha   90.00
_cell.angle_beta   90.00
_cell.angle_gamma   90.00
#
_symmetry.space_group_name_H-M   'P 1'
#
loop_
_entity.id
_entity.type
_entity.pdbx_description
1 polymer ?
#
loop_
_entity_poly.entity_id
_entity_poly.type
_entity_poly.pdbx_seq_one_letter_code
_entity_poly.pdbx_strand_id
1 'polypeptide(L)'
;MPMNLIKIVAFGCLCSTLLVSPSIADDAHRLWVYAPVNFQVDQDVDRLIKLLARAKKAGYNGAAITDFKFGKLDERPDNYYRNLVRTRTVAEELELELIPLVMQIGYSNSLLQNNPNLAAGLPVKDCKFVVKQNEARPASKQNFLDGGDFEAASKNAPERWDWIDGFGTASKLDASIKHSGRSSLRMDASRKDEGSGGNCRVVRRVTLKPFHEYRLTLWVKSDGLQTSEFKFMPIDEGGRALNHANLGIKSTQDWTRHRVVFNSLEHKEVNVYLGLWGAQSGQVWIDDVQLEEVGGINLLRREGCPLRVRSGDGSVEYQEGLDFTRWEDPLLGRVPYAGEYDDDHEAPPIRLTNQSRIRDGDVLGVSYYHAAIIQDSQVCCSLVAEEVFDLLRREVIQIDQYLKPKRYFMSHDEIRVAGWDELAQGRPSGKLLADNVHRCEKLIHEICPNAEVMVWSDMFDPNHNAHDHYYLVHGTLAGSWQGLDESVSVVNWNGGNAKSSLSFFANRGHQQIIAGYYDDDVKKNVGQWKQAARGIRNVKGFMYTTWQLNYSDLEAFADQVRSNE
;
A
#
# COMPACT_ATOMS: atom_id res chain seq x y z
N MET A 1 76.35 40.76 -27.20
CA MET A 1 75.31 39.91 -26.57
C MET A 1 75.29 40.20 -25.07
N PRO A 2 74.14 40.13 -24.37
CA PRO A 2 72.74 40.38 -24.76
C PRO A 2 72.20 41.67 -24.08
N MET A 3 71.31 42.43 -24.73
CA MET A 3 69.84 42.43 -24.51
C MET A 3 69.36 42.46 -23.06
N ASN A 4 68.84 43.62 -22.62
CA ASN A 4 67.43 43.77 -22.22
C ASN A 4 67.09 45.25 -22.04
N LEU A 5 66.02 45.70 -22.71
CA LEU A 5 65.55 47.08 -22.71
C LEU A 5 64.06 47.13 -22.30
N ILE A 6 63.83 47.79 -21.15
CA ILE A 6 62.87 48.88 -20.90
C ILE A 6 61.36 48.65 -21.19
N LYS A 7 60.61 48.38 -20.11
CA LYS A 7 59.64 49.28 -19.41
C LYS A 7 58.82 50.32 -20.22
N ILE A 8 57.47 50.20 -20.20
CA ILE A 8 56.48 51.07 -19.48
C ILE A 8 55.03 50.88 -20.01
N VAL A 9 54.15 50.52 -19.06
CA VAL A 9 52.72 50.87 -18.79
C VAL A 9 51.77 51.23 -19.93
N ALA A 10 50.63 50.51 -20.00
CA ALA A 10 49.29 51.10 -20.21
C ALA A 10 48.17 50.14 -19.76
N PHE A 11 47.18 50.70 -19.07
CA PHE A 11 45.94 50.09 -18.61
C PHE A 11 45.04 49.75 -19.81
N GLY A 12 44.53 48.52 -19.90
CA GLY A 12 43.62 48.08 -20.97
C GLY A 12 42.51 47.22 -20.40
N CYS A 13 41.28 47.72 -20.49
CA CYS A 13 40.04 46.98 -20.27
C CYS A 13 40.04 45.67 -21.07
N LEU A 14 40.07 44.52 -20.40
CA LEU A 14 39.62 43.27 -20.99
C LEU A 14 38.21 42.98 -20.48
N CYS A 15 37.23 43.19 -21.35
CA CYS A 15 35.94 42.51 -21.27
C CYS A 15 36.22 41.01 -21.43
N SER A 16 36.20 40.26 -20.34
CA SER A 16 36.13 38.82 -20.35
C SER A 16 34.76 38.41 -20.89
N THR A 17 34.68 38.12 -22.18
CA THR A 17 33.54 37.41 -22.76
C THR A 17 33.48 36.02 -22.13
N LEU A 18 32.59 35.89 -21.14
CA LEU A 18 32.09 34.61 -20.67
C LEU A 18 31.58 33.85 -21.91
N LEU A 19 32.28 32.79 -22.28
CA LEU A 19 31.74 31.74 -23.13
C LEU A 19 30.59 31.11 -22.36
N VAL A 20 29.39 31.65 -22.58
CA VAL A 20 28.13 31.00 -22.22
C VAL A 20 28.11 29.70 -23.03
N SER A 21 28.34 28.58 -22.36
CA SER A 21 27.99 27.25 -22.86
C SER A 21 26.56 27.31 -23.41
N PRO A 22 26.29 26.74 -24.60
CA PRO A 22 24.96 26.84 -25.19
C PRO A 22 23.94 26.29 -24.20
N SER A 23 22.94 27.12 -23.94
CA SER A 23 21.79 26.82 -23.10
C SER A 23 21.26 25.43 -23.42
N ILE A 24 20.99 24.66 -22.36
CA ILE A 24 20.11 23.50 -22.38
C ILE A 24 18.95 23.82 -23.33
N ALA A 25 18.84 23.00 -24.38
CA ALA A 25 17.80 23.12 -25.39
C ALA A 25 16.43 23.29 -24.73
N ASP A 26 15.60 24.15 -25.32
CA ASP A 26 14.18 24.35 -25.02
C ASP A 26 13.53 23.09 -24.42
N ASP A 27 12.95 23.21 -23.22
CA ASP A 27 12.20 22.14 -22.55
C ASP A 27 11.08 21.66 -23.49
N ALA A 28 11.32 20.59 -24.23
CA ALA A 28 10.24 19.82 -24.82
C ALA A 28 9.36 19.36 -23.65
N HIS A 29 8.12 19.87 -23.57
CA HIS A 29 7.15 19.42 -22.57
C HIS A 29 7.05 17.89 -22.62
N ARG A 30 7.47 17.24 -21.54
CA ARG A 30 7.40 15.78 -21.40
C ARG A 30 5.92 15.38 -21.47
N LEU A 31 5.59 14.43 -22.33
CA LEU A 31 4.25 13.88 -22.44
C LEU A 31 4.36 12.37 -22.47
N TRP A 32 3.98 11.76 -21.36
CA TRP A 32 4.20 10.33 -21.12
C TRP A 32 2.89 9.56 -20.99
N VAL A 33 2.95 8.26 -21.27
CA VAL A 33 1.83 7.34 -21.06
C VAL A 33 2.21 6.33 -19.97
N TYR A 34 1.33 6.12 -19.00
CA TYR A 34 1.45 5.05 -18.03
C TYR A 34 0.86 3.76 -18.61
N ALA A 35 1.67 2.71 -18.67
CA ALA A 35 1.35 1.47 -19.35
C ALA A 35 1.79 0.23 -18.53
N PRO A 36 1.04 -0.15 -17.49
CA PRO A 36 1.20 -1.44 -16.83
C PRO A 36 1.00 -2.58 -17.85
N VAL A 37 1.84 -3.60 -17.75
CA VAL A 37 1.84 -4.72 -18.69
C VAL A 37 2.31 -6.00 -17.98
N ASN A 38 1.83 -7.15 -18.45
CA ASN A 38 2.36 -8.44 -18.06
C ASN A 38 3.31 -8.95 -19.15
N PHE A 39 4.62 -8.78 -18.96
CA PHE A 39 5.63 -9.16 -19.94
C PHE A 39 5.72 -10.68 -20.17
N GLN A 40 5.12 -11.51 -19.32
CA GLN A 40 5.10 -12.95 -19.52
C GLN A 40 4.09 -13.37 -20.61
N VAL A 41 3.16 -12.49 -20.98
CA VAL A 41 2.10 -12.76 -21.95
C VAL A 41 2.39 -12.03 -23.26
N ASP A 42 2.67 -12.78 -24.32
CA ASP A 42 3.08 -12.23 -25.63
C ASP A 42 2.04 -11.26 -26.21
N GLN A 43 0.74 -11.56 -26.02
CA GLN A 43 -0.36 -10.73 -26.47
C GLN A 43 -0.46 -9.40 -25.72
N ASP A 44 -0.08 -9.37 -24.44
CA ASP A 44 -0.06 -8.12 -23.65
C ASP A 44 1.02 -7.19 -24.16
N VAL A 45 2.16 -7.76 -24.54
CA VAL A 45 3.28 -7.05 -25.14
C VAL A 45 2.95 -6.59 -26.57
N ASP A 46 2.20 -7.38 -27.35
CA ASP A 46 1.67 -6.92 -28.65
C ASP A 46 0.73 -5.72 -28.50
N ARG A 47 -0.12 -5.73 -27.47
CA ARG A 47 -1.01 -4.59 -27.15
C ARG A 47 -0.21 -3.37 -26.73
N LEU A 48 0.81 -3.55 -25.88
CA LEU A 48 1.71 -2.48 -25.48
C LEU A 48 2.42 -1.85 -26.69
N ILE A 49 3.00 -2.65 -27.57
CA ILE A 49 3.69 -2.17 -28.77
C ILE A 49 2.75 -1.33 -29.66
N LYS A 50 1.51 -1.78 -29.85
CA LYS A 50 0.49 -0.99 -30.57
C LYS A 50 0.16 0.32 -29.86
N LEU A 51 0.06 0.29 -28.53
CA LEU A 51 -0.15 1.49 -27.71
C LEU A 51 1.02 2.47 -27.85
N LEU A 52 2.27 2.00 -27.79
CA LEU A 52 3.47 2.85 -27.96
C LEU A 52 3.47 3.52 -29.34
N ALA A 53 3.18 2.78 -30.41
CA ALA A 53 3.08 3.35 -31.75
C ALA A 53 1.96 4.40 -31.87
N ARG A 54 0.81 4.16 -31.22
CA ARG A 54 -0.31 5.13 -31.14
C ARG A 54 0.10 6.36 -30.33
N ALA A 55 0.73 6.18 -29.18
CA ALA A 55 1.22 7.26 -28.33
C ALA A 55 2.24 8.13 -29.07
N LYS A 56 3.22 7.54 -29.78
CA LYS A 56 4.17 8.30 -30.61
C LYS A 56 3.46 9.14 -31.66
N LYS A 57 2.47 8.60 -32.37
CA LYS A 57 1.65 9.35 -33.35
C LYS A 57 0.87 10.48 -32.71
N ALA A 58 0.36 10.25 -31.50
CA ALA A 58 -0.30 11.27 -30.70
C ALA A 58 0.69 12.28 -30.10
N GLY A 59 2.01 12.10 -30.28
CA GLY A 59 3.12 12.98 -29.90
C GLY A 59 3.61 12.83 -28.45
N TYR A 60 3.36 11.68 -27.83
CA TYR A 60 4.03 11.30 -26.58
C TYR A 60 5.52 11.06 -26.84
N ASN A 61 6.36 11.30 -25.84
CA ASN A 61 7.82 11.13 -25.91
C ASN A 61 8.40 10.16 -24.87
N GLY A 62 7.53 9.55 -24.05
CA GLY A 62 7.95 8.51 -23.10
C GLY A 62 6.79 7.62 -22.66
N ALA A 63 7.13 6.47 -22.09
CA ALA A 63 6.21 5.50 -21.55
C ALA A 63 6.72 4.99 -20.20
N ALA A 64 5.93 5.22 -19.16
CA ALA A 64 6.16 4.66 -17.84
C ALA A 64 5.54 3.26 -17.78
N ILE A 65 6.35 2.22 -17.57
CA ILE A 65 5.91 0.83 -17.59
C ILE A 65 6.09 0.18 -16.23
N THR A 66 5.18 -0.73 -15.87
CA THR A 66 5.31 -1.55 -14.66
C THR A 66 4.81 -2.96 -14.93
N ASP A 67 5.37 -3.93 -14.21
CA ASP A 67 4.89 -5.31 -14.14
C ASP A 67 5.04 -5.78 -12.69
N PHE A 68 4.04 -6.49 -12.18
CA PHE A 68 4.12 -7.22 -10.91
C PHE A 68 5.36 -8.13 -10.84
N LYS A 69 5.89 -8.56 -11.99
CA LYS A 69 7.02 -9.48 -12.07
C LYS A 69 8.38 -8.80 -11.95
N PHE A 70 8.46 -7.46 -11.93
CA PHE A 70 9.72 -6.76 -11.64
C PHE A 70 10.25 -7.12 -10.26
N GLY A 71 9.37 -7.32 -9.28
CA GLY A 71 9.75 -7.76 -7.94
C GLY A 71 10.13 -9.24 -7.82
N LYS A 72 9.85 -10.12 -8.80
CA LYS A 72 10.21 -11.55 -8.72
C LYS A 72 11.42 -11.85 -9.61
N LEU A 73 12.54 -12.17 -8.97
CA LEU A 73 13.85 -12.04 -9.58
C LEU A 73 14.32 -13.32 -10.27
N ASP A 74 13.87 -14.48 -9.80
CA ASP A 74 14.29 -15.79 -10.29
C ASP A 74 13.17 -16.50 -11.08
N GLU A 75 13.60 -17.40 -11.99
CA GLU A 75 12.76 -18.42 -12.65
C GLU A 75 11.59 -17.85 -13.49
N ARG A 76 11.87 -16.89 -14.36
CA ARG A 76 10.91 -16.49 -15.41
C ARG A 76 11.14 -17.29 -16.70
N PRO A 77 10.06 -17.63 -17.43
CA PRO A 77 10.19 -18.30 -18.72
C PRO A 77 10.88 -17.39 -19.75
N ASP A 78 11.62 -17.97 -20.70
CA ASP A 78 12.43 -17.22 -21.69
C ASP A 78 11.64 -16.14 -22.44
N ASN A 79 10.34 -16.38 -22.67
CA ASN A 79 9.48 -15.43 -23.36
C ASN A 79 9.31 -14.11 -22.58
N TYR A 80 9.36 -14.13 -21.25
CA TYR A 80 9.33 -12.93 -20.41
C TYR A 80 10.49 -12.00 -20.73
N TYR A 81 11.73 -12.52 -20.68
CA TYR A 81 12.93 -11.73 -20.94
C TYR A 81 13.01 -11.26 -22.40
N ARG A 82 12.65 -12.13 -23.34
CA ARG A 82 12.51 -11.76 -24.75
C ARG A 82 11.54 -10.59 -24.94
N ASN A 83 10.42 -10.58 -24.22
CA ASN A 83 9.42 -9.53 -24.33
C ASN A 83 9.90 -8.19 -23.75
N LEU A 84 10.68 -8.19 -22.67
CA LEU A 84 11.35 -6.97 -22.19
C LEU A 84 12.23 -6.36 -23.28
N VAL A 85 13.08 -7.18 -23.90
CA VAL A 85 13.97 -6.74 -25.00
C VAL A 85 13.15 -6.27 -26.21
N ARG A 86 12.08 -6.99 -26.57
CA ARG A 86 11.20 -6.62 -27.70
C ARG A 86 10.57 -5.25 -27.49
N THR A 87 10.07 -4.97 -26.29
CA THR A 87 9.50 -3.66 -25.94
C THR A 87 10.56 -2.55 -25.96
N ARG A 88 11.76 -2.80 -25.42
CA ARG A 88 12.87 -1.83 -25.50
C ARG A 88 13.21 -1.49 -26.95
N THR A 89 13.41 -2.49 -27.81
CA THR A 89 13.77 -2.29 -29.22
C THR A 89 12.70 -1.47 -29.95
N VAL A 90 11.42 -1.76 -29.74
CA VAL A 90 10.34 -0.97 -30.34
C VAL A 90 10.33 0.47 -29.81
N ALA A 91 10.54 0.67 -28.51
CA ALA A 91 10.60 2.01 -27.94
C ALA A 91 11.77 2.83 -28.52
N GLU A 92 12.94 2.20 -28.72
CA GLU A 92 14.10 2.81 -29.40
C GLU A 92 13.79 3.19 -30.85
N GLU A 93 13.16 2.29 -31.62
CA GLU A 93 12.74 2.55 -33.01
C GLU A 93 11.70 3.68 -33.12
N LEU A 94 10.82 3.80 -32.12
CA LEU A 94 9.81 4.87 -32.04
C LEU A 94 10.37 6.17 -31.45
N GLU A 95 11.63 6.19 -30.99
CA GLU A 95 12.21 7.27 -30.20
C GLU A 95 11.29 7.68 -29.03
N LEU A 96 10.79 6.68 -28.31
CA LEU A 96 10.06 6.83 -27.05
C LEU A 96 10.97 6.41 -25.90
N GLU A 97 11.08 7.26 -24.88
CA GLU A 97 11.79 6.87 -23.68
C GLU A 97 11.00 5.82 -22.89
N LEU A 98 11.63 4.71 -22.53
CA LEU A 98 11.03 3.67 -21.69
C LEU A 98 11.48 3.86 -20.23
N ILE A 99 10.52 4.00 -19.31
CA ILE A 99 10.75 4.38 -17.91
C ILE A 99 10.14 3.29 -17.00
N PRO A 100 10.93 2.31 -16.53
CA PRO A 100 10.41 1.28 -15.63
C PRO A 100 10.14 1.82 -14.23
N LEU A 101 8.96 1.49 -13.69
CA LEU A 101 8.63 1.65 -12.29
C LEU A 101 9.21 0.47 -11.49
N VAL A 102 10.22 0.75 -10.69
CA VAL A 102 10.95 -0.21 -9.85
C VAL A 102 10.68 0.05 -8.37
N MET A 103 11.21 -0.81 -7.50
CA MET A 103 11.19 -0.63 -6.05
C MET A 103 9.77 -0.49 -5.50
N GLN A 104 9.00 -1.56 -5.63
CA GLN A 104 7.61 -1.64 -5.20
C GLN A 104 7.51 -1.75 -3.65
N ILE A 105 7.68 -0.62 -2.95
CA ILE A 105 7.70 -0.55 -1.47
C ILE A 105 6.30 -0.46 -0.85
N GLY A 106 5.36 0.27 -1.47
CA GLY A 106 3.98 0.30 -0.97
C GLY A 106 3.21 -0.96 -1.30
N TYR A 107 3.28 -1.37 -2.56
CA TYR A 107 2.68 -2.59 -3.09
C TYR A 107 3.73 -3.71 -3.21
N SER A 108 4.19 -4.22 -2.06
CA SER A 108 5.35 -5.12 -2.03
C SER A 108 5.06 -6.58 -2.32
N ASN A 109 3.81 -6.99 -2.57
CA ASN A 109 3.45 -8.37 -2.87
C ASN A 109 4.38 -8.98 -3.95
N SER A 110 4.74 -8.19 -4.96
CA SER A 110 5.69 -8.59 -6.01
C SER A 110 7.07 -8.98 -5.46
N LEU A 111 7.65 -8.14 -4.59
CA LEU A 111 8.95 -8.31 -3.95
C LEU A 111 8.92 -9.43 -2.89
N LEU A 112 7.81 -9.52 -2.14
CA LEU A 112 7.60 -10.47 -1.04
C LEU A 112 7.43 -11.92 -1.52
N GLN A 113 7.23 -12.13 -2.83
CA GLN A 113 7.35 -13.46 -3.46
C GLN A 113 8.68 -14.16 -3.17
N ASN A 114 9.78 -13.39 -3.08
CA ASN A 114 11.11 -13.98 -2.86
C ASN A 114 11.32 -14.36 -1.39
N ASN A 115 10.74 -13.59 -0.47
CA ASN A 115 10.71 -13.90 0.95
C ASN A 115 9.55 -13.16 1.64
N PRO A 116 8.46 -13.86 2.01
CA PRO A 116 7.28 -13.22 2.57
C PRO A 116 7.47 -12.75 4.02
N ASN A 117 8.58 -13.13 4.67
CA ASN A 117 8.90 -12.63 6.01
C ASN A 117 9.34 -11.16 6.00
N LEU A 118 9.67 -10.59 4.83
CA LEU A 118 10.13 -9.21 4.70
C LEU A 118 9.00 -8.16 4.80
N ALA A 119 7.76 -8.58 5.02
CA ALA A 119 6.64 -7.67 5.25
C ALA A 119 6.87 -6.75 6.46
N ALA A 120 6.24 -5.59 6.46
CA ALA A 120 6.15 -4.71 7.62
C ALA A 120 5.40 -5.42 8.75
N GLY A 121 6.03 -5.55 9.91
CA GLY A 121 5.48 -6.36 11.01
C GLY A 121 4.77 -5.51 12.05
N LEU A 122 3.49 -5.78 12.28
CA LEU A 122 2.75 -5.26 13.44
C LEU A 122 3.03 -6.14 14.65
N PRO A 123 3.28 -5.58 15.85
CA PRO A 123 3.66 -6.38 17.00
C PRO A 123 2.44 -7.01 17.65
N VAL A 124 2.62 -8.26 18.08
CA VAL A 124 1.79 -8.93 19.08
C VAL A 124 2.62 -9.10 20.34
N LYS A 125 2.09 -8.66 21.49
CA LYS A 125 2.83 -8.64 22.77
C LYS A 125 2.09 -9.44 23.83
N ASP A 126 2.77 -10.45 24.36
CA ASP A 126 2.30 -11.26 25.49
C ASP A 126 0.90 -11.88 25.28
N CYS A 127 0.61 -12.30 24.04
CA CYS A 127 -0.61 -13.04 23.73
C CYS A 127 -0.59 -14.37 24.50
N LYS A 128 -1.69 -14.66 25.22
CA LYS A 128 -1.74 -15.82 26.10
C LYS A 128 -2.08 -17.07 25.30
N PHE A 129 -1.25 -18.10 25.42
CA PHE A 129 -1.49 -19.41 24.83
C PHE A 129 -1.65 -20.45 25.96
N VAL A 130 -2.53 -21.43 25.78
CA VAL A 130 -2.70 -22.57 26.71
C VAL A 130 -2.20 -23.83 26.04
N VAL A 131 -1.41 -24.62 26.78
CA VAL A 131 -0.90 -25.90 26.31
C VAL A 131 -1.93 -27.00 26.55
N LYS A 132 -2.24 -27.74 25.50
CA LYS A 132 -3.02 -28.99 25.53
C LYS A 132 -2.41 -29.99 24.57
N GLN A 133 -2.16 -31.22 25.03
CA GLN A 133 -1.72 -32.33 24.17
C GLN A 133 -0.50 -31.97 23.29
N ASN A 134 0.55 -31.41 23.91
CA ASN A 134 1.79 -30.95 23.24
C ASN A 134 1.63 -29.78 22.23
N GLU A 135 0.46 -29.14 22.19
CA GLU A 135 0.25 -27.93 21.38
C GLU A 135 -0.16 -26.76 22.26
N ALA A 136 0.45 -25.59 22.04
CA ALA A 136 -0.04 -24.33 22.60
C ALA A 136 -0.88 -23.59 21.55
N ARG A 137 -2.05 -23.12 21.97
CA ARG A 137 -3.00 -22.34 21.14
C ARG A 137 -3.49 -21.11 21.92
N PRO A 138 -3.98 -20.04 21.25
CA PRO A 138 -4.55 -18.88 21.93
C PRO A 138 -5.53 -19.28 23.04
N ALA A 139 -5.39 -18.65 24.20
CA ALA A 139 -6.07 -19.01 25.43
C ALA A 139 -7.55 -18.63 25.41
N SER A 140 -7.85 -17.47 24.83
CA SER A 140 -9.20 -16.92 24.79
C SER A 140 -10.03 -17.59 23.69
N LYS A 141 -11.25 -17.97 24.05
CA LYS A 141 -12.34 -18.27 23.11
C LYS A 141 -13.52 -17.33 23.30
N GLN A 142 -13.25 -16.16 23.90
CA GLN A 142 -14.28 -15.17 24.15
C GLN A 142 -14.69 -14.54 22.83
N ASN A 143 -16.00 -14.56 22.54
CA ASN A 143 -16.59 -13.68 21.55
C ASN A 143 -16.82 -12.30 22.18
N PHE A 144 -16.12 -11.29 21.67
CA PHE A 144 -16.22 -9.89 22.10
C PHE A 144 -17.47 -9.18 21.54
N LEU A 145 -18.18 -9.79 20.60
CA LEU A 145 -19.45 -9.34 20.04
C LEU A 145 -20.56 -10.35 20.37
N ASP A 146 -20.87 -10.48 21.65
CA ASP A 146 -21.79 -11.48 22.22
C ASP A 146 -23.30 -11.21 21.97
N GLY A 147 -23.62 -10.32 21.04
CA GLY A 147 -24.96 -10.10 20.45
C GLY A 147 -24.93 -10.11 18.92
N GLY A 148 -23.89 -10.70 18.31
CA GLY A 148 -23.71 -10.79 16.87
C GLY A 148 -24.60 -11.82 16.17
N ASP A 149 -25.35 -12.62 16.94
CA ASP A 149 -26.40 -13.55 16.45
C ASP A 149 -27.72 -12.82 16.13
N PHE A 150 -27.86 -11.57 16.55
CA PHE A 150 -29.03 -10.72 16.28
C PHE A 150 -30.38 -11.35 16.66
N GLU A 151 -30.39 -12.09 17.77
CA GLU A 151 -31.57 -12.84 18.23
C GLU A 151 -32.61 -12.02 18.99
N ALA A 152 -32.22 -10.86 19.49
CA ALA A 152 -33.07 -9.99 20.30
C ALA A 152 -32.77 -8.52 20.02
N ALA A 153 -33.76 -7.66 20.25
CA ALA A 153 -33.62 -6.23 20.14
C ALA A 153 -34.35 -5.50 21.26
N SER A 154 -33.75 -4.39 21.66
CA SER A 154 -34.42 -3.35 22.44
C SER A 154 -35.26 -2.47 21.52
N LYS A 155 -35.84 -1.39 22.07
CA LYS A 155 -36.66 -0.44 21.30
C LYS A 155 -35.89 0.19 20.13
N ASN A 156 -34.58 0.42 20.29
CA ASN A 156 -33.81 1.30 19.39
C ASN A 156 -32.61 0.62 18.70
N ALA A 157 -32.25 -0.60 19.10
CA ALA A 157 -31.13 -1.34 18.53
C ALA A 157 -31.23 -2.84 18.90
N PRO A 158 -30.54 -3.74 18.16
CA PRO A 158 -30.28 -5.11 18.62
C PRO A 158 -29.69 -5.12 20.04
N GLU A 159 -30.03 -6.13 20.85
CA GLU A 159 -29.47 -6.24 22.20
C GLU A 159 -27.94 -6.36 22.14
N ARG A 160 -27.25 -5.78 23.13
CA ARG A 160 -25.77 -5.75 23.23
C ARG A 160 -25.06 -4.99 22.11
N TRP A 161 -25.78 -4.25 21.29
CA TRP A 161 -25.22 -3.21 20.41
C TRP A 161 -25.56 -1.84 20.97
N ASP A 162 -24.62 -0.90 20.90
CA ASP A 162 -24.77 0.41 21.54
C ASP A 162 -25.62 1.35 20.68
N TRP A 163 -25.56 1.16 19.36
CA TRP A 163 -26.25 2.02 18.40
C TRP A 163 -26.40 1.36 17.03
N ILE A 164 -27.42 1.77 16.28
CA ILE A 164 -27.58 1.43 14.85
C ILE A 164 -28.29 2.55 14.10
N ASP A 165 -27.91 2.73 12.84
CA ASP A 165 -28.56 3.62 11.90
C ASP A 165 -30.00 3.15 11.57
N GLY A 166 -31.00 3.99 11.87
CA GLY A 166 -32.36 3.83 11.37
C GLY A 166 -33.11 2.58 11.84
N PHE A 167 -32.95 2.16 13.10
CA PHE A 167 -33.65 0.99 13.61
C PHE A 167 -35.18 1.13 13.51
N GLY A 168 -35.83 0.12 12.95
CA GLY A 168 -37.27 0.10 12.67
C GLY A 168 -37.66 0.72 11.33
N THR A 169 -36.74 1.40 10.62
CA THR A 169 -36.99 1.97 9.30
C THR A 169 -36.02 1.40 8.26
N ALA A 170 -34.74 1.71 8.39
CA ALA A 170 -33.67 1.28 7.50
C ALA A 170 -32.93 0.03 7.99
N SER A 171 -33.01 -0.28 9.27
CA SER A 171 -32.47 -1.52 9.82
C SER A 171 -33.48 -2.20 10.73
N LYS A 172 -33.51 -3.53 10.72
CA LYS A 172 -34.40 -4.32 11.59
C LYS A 172 -33.92 -5.76 11.69
N LEU A 173 -34.40 -6.47 12.70
CA LEU A 173 -34.29 -7.92 12.75
C LEU A 173 -35.27 -8.55 11.76
N ASP A 174 -34.79 -9.47 10.93
CA ASP A 174 -35.58 -10.20 9.94
C ASP A 174 -35.66 -11.69 10.31
N ALA A 175 -36.85 -12.16 10.65
CA ALA A 175 -37.08 -13.55 11.04
C ALA A 175 -37.27 -14.49 9.83
N SER A 176 -37.46 -13.94 8.62
CA SER A 176 -37.72 -14.70 7.41
C SER A 176 -36.44 -15.06 6.66
N ILE A 177 -35.51 -14.12 6.59
CA ILE A 177 -34.20 -14.29 5.95
C ILE A 177 -33.16 -14.22 7.07
N LYS A 178 -32.57 -15.38 7.39
CA LYS A 178 -31.56 -15.55 8.42
C LYS A 178 -30.63 -16.68 8.05
N HIS A 179 -29.40 -16.65 8.57
CA HIS A 179 -28.44 -17.72 8.39
C HIS A 179 -28.65 -18.78 9.48
N SER A 180 -28.76 -18.34 10.73
CA SER A 180 -28.99 -19.21 11.88
C SER A 180 -30.12 -18.66 12.79
N GLY A 181 -30.40 -19.34 13.90
CA GLY A 181 -31.29 -18.83 14.94
C GLY A 181 -32.71 -18.44 14.52
N ARG A 182 -33.23 -17.36 15.10
CA ARG A 182 -34.57 -16.81 14.90
C ARG A 182 -34.57 -15.57 14.02
N SER A 183 -33.48 -14.81 13.92
CA SER A 183 -33.42 -13.61 13.08
C SER A 183 -32.00 -13.23 12.66
N SER A 184 -31.87 -12.45 11.58
CA SER A 184 -30.64 -11.76 11.22
C SER A 184 -30.82 -10.25 11.23
N LEU A 185 -29.73 -9.48 11.21
CA LEU A 185 -29.80 -8.03 11.04
C LEU A 185 -29.92 -7.67 9.56
N ARG A 186 -31.08 -7.17 9.15
CA ARG A 186 -31.29 -6.59 7.82
C ARG A 186 -31.02 -5.09 7.83
N MET A 187 -30.29 -4.63 6.82
CA MET A 187 -30.09 -3.22 6.50
C MET A 187 -30.59 -2.94 5.07
N ASP A 188 -31.39 -1.90 4.91
CA ASP A 188 -31.93 -1.43 3.64
C ASP A 188 -31.17 -0.19 3.18
N ALA A 189 -30.51 -0.31 2.03
CA ALA A 189 -29.77 0.78 1.40
C ALA A 189 -30.68 1.85 0.79
N SER A 190 -32.01 1.68 0.82
CA SER A 190 -32.97 2.66 0.32
C SER A 190 -33.22 3.85 1.26
N ARG A 191 -32.54 3.92 2.42
CA ARG A 191 -32.70 5.05 3.37
C ARG A 191 -32.19 6.34 2.71
N LYS A 192 -33.08 7.33 2.59
CA LYS A 192 -32.79 8.69 2.12
C LYS A 192 -33.20 9.74 3.13
N ASP A 193 -32.95 9.50 4.42
CA ASP A 193 -33.09 10.60 5.37
C ASP A 193 -31.97 11.63 5.15
N GLU A 194 -32.34 12.90 5.24
CA GLU A 194 -31.40 13.99 5.05
C GLU A 194 -30.23 13.87 6.03
N GLY A 195 -29.00 13.84 5.51
CA GLY A 195 -27.77 13.85 6.30
C GLY A 195 -27.14 12.48 6.59
N SER A 196 -27.77 11.34 6.27
CA SER A 196 -27.13 10.02 6.49
C SER A 196 -26.04 9.69 5.47
N GLY A 197 -26.05 10.34 4.30
CA GLY A 197 -25.09 10.07 3.22
C GLY A 197 -25.13 8.63 2.70
N GLY A 198 -26.25 7.92 2.89
CA GLY A 198 -26.39 6.50 2.54
C GLY A 198 -25.78 5.55 3.57
N ASN A 199 -25.39 6.01 4.76
CA ASN A 199 -24.83 5.14 5.78
C ASN A 199 -25.92 4.33 6.50
N CYS A 200 -25.64 3.03 6.72
CA CYS A 200 -26.44 2.17 7.59
C CYS A 200 -25.50 1.21 8.33
N ARG A 201 -25.20 1.52 9.60
CA ARG A 201 -24.16 0.84 10.38
C ARG A 201 -24.68 0.50 11.77
N VAL A 202 -24.21 -0.61 12.32
CA VAL A 202 -24.35 -0.97 13.73
C VAL A 202 -23.01 -0.73 14.44
N VAL A 203 -23.06 -0.30 15.70
CA VAL A 203 -21.89 0.07 16.50
C VAL A 203 -21.87 -0.65 17.84
N ARG A 204 -20.70 -1.18 18.18
CA ARG A 204 -20.40 -1.73 19.50
C ARG A 204 -19.03 -1.28 19.96
N ARG A 205 -18.96 -0.71 21.15
CA ARG A 205 -17.73 -0.47 21.88
C ARG A 205 -17.21 -1.78 22.45
N VAL A 206 -15.94 -2.06 22.21
CA VAL A 206 -15.28 -3.29 22.65
C VAL A 206 -13.99 -2.95 23.38
N THR A 207 -13.79 -3.57 24.55
CA THR A 207 -12.50 -3.55 25.26
C THR A 207 -11.60 -4.66 24.74
N LEU A 208 -10.39 -4.30 24.32
CA LEU A 208 -9.37 -5.17 23.75
C LEU A 208 -8.09 -5.11 24.59
N LYS A 209 -7.18 -6.06 24.34
CA LYS A 209 -5.80 -5.98 24.79
C LYS A 209 -4.98 -5.28 23.70
N PRO A 210 -4.13 -4.30 24.03
CA PRO A 210 -3.20 -3.70 23.08
C PRO A 210 -2.24 -4.74 22.50
N PHE A 211 -1.83 -4.54 21.26
CA PHE A 211 -0.86 -5.35 20.53
C PHE A 211 -1.29 -6.82 20.50
N HIS A 212 -2.55 -7.07 20.13
CA HIS A 212 -3.08 -8.42 19.94
C HIS A 212 -3.79 -8.49 18.59
N GLU A 213 -3.80 -9.69 18.01
CA GLU A 213 -4.59 -9.99 16.82
C GLU A 213 -6.02 -10.36 17.19
N TYR A 214 -6.96 -9.83 16.40
CA TYR A 214 -8.37 -10.13 16.53
C TYR A 214 -8.94 -10.50 15.17
N ARG A 215 -9.73 -11.57 15.16
CA ARG A 215 -10.42 -12.07 13.98
C ARG A 215 -11.90 -11.76 14.10
N LEU A 216 -12.43 -11.05 13.11
CA LEU A 216 -13.87 -10.96 12.88
C LEU A 216 -14.30 -12.06 11.91
N THR A 217 -15.41 -12.73 12.19
CA THR A 217 -16.14 -13.51 11.19
C THR A 217 -17.61 -13.15 11.20
N LEU A 218 -18.27 -13.19 10.05
CA LEU A 218 -19.69 -12.90 9.90
C LEU A 218 -20.24 -13.60 8.66
N TRP A 219 -21.54 -13.83 8.64
CA TRP A 219 -22.26 -14.28 7.45
C TRP A 219 -23.00 -13.10 6.82
N VAL A 220 -22.86 -12.96 5.50
CA VAL A 220 -23.52 -11.88 4.75
C VAL A 220 -24.27 -12.44 3.55
N LYS A 221 -25.53 -12.03 3.43
CA LYS A 221 -26.36 -12.18 2.22
C LYS A 221 -26.69 -10.81 1.68
N SER A 222 -26.75 -10.65 0.36
CA SER A 222 -27.15 -9.39 -0.27
C SER A 222 -28.07 -9.62 -1.47
N ASP A 223 -28.92 -8.64 -1.75
CA ASP A 223 -29.82 -8.63 -2.90
C ASP A 223 -29.86 -7.23 -3.53
N GLY A 224 -29.45 -7.14 -4.80
CA GLY A 224 -29.36 -5.89 -5.56
C GLY A 224 -28.58 -4.76 -4.87
N LEU A 225 -27.66 -5.07 -3.96
CA LEU A 225 -26.93 -4.09 -3.16
C LEU A 225 -26.04 -3.22 -4.04
N GLN A 226 -26.20 -1.91 -3.93
CA GLN A 226 -25.36 -0.89 -4.54
C GLN A 226 -24.92 0.03 -3.40
N THR A 227 -23.62 -0.01 -3.07
CA THR A 227 -23.02 0.74 -1.97
C THR A 227 -21.59 1.10 -2.35
N SER A 228 -21.08 2.22 -1.82
CA SER A 228 -19.66 2.52 -1.98
C SER A 228 -18.81 1.49 -1.26
N GLU A 229 -19.16 1.18 0.00
CA GLU A 229 -18.40 0.22 0.81
C GLU A 229 -19.33 -0.55 1.77
N PHE A 230 -18.95 -1.80 2.06
CA PHE A 230 -19.40 -2.54 3.24
C PHE A 230 -18.17 -2.85 4.08
N LYS A 231 -18.14 -2.43 5.35
CA LYS A 231 -16.93 -2.52 6.18
C LYS A 231 -17.20 -3.08 7.56
N PHE A 232 -16.19 -3.79 8.06
CA PHE A 232 -15.87 -3.85 9.48
C PHE A 232 -14.76 -2.85 9.77
N MET A 233 -15.05 -1.86 10.59
CA MET A 233 -14.16 -0.75 10.87
C MET A 233 -14.06 -0.54 12.39
N PRO A 234 -13.09 -1.19 13.06
CA PRO A 234 -12.71 -0.85 14.41
C PRO A 234 -12.00 0.50 14.38
N ILE A 235 -12.55 1.48 15.08
CA ILE A 235 -12.02 2.84 15.17
C ILE A 235 -11.56 3.09 16.60
N ASP A 236 -10.35 3.63 16.75
CA ASP A 236 -9.83 4.06 18.04
C ASP A 236 -10.55 5.32 18.58
N GLU A 237 -10.12 5.80 19.75
CA GLU A 237 -10.65 7.02 20.37
C GLU A 237 -10.30 8.32 19.60
N GLY A 238 -9.27 8.29 18.76
CA GLY A 238 -8.81 9.41 17.94
C GLY A 238 -9.45 9.47 16.54
N GLY A 239 -10.27 8.48 16.18
CA GLY A 239 -10.92 8.39 14.86
C GLY A 239 -10.13 7.61 13.81
N ARG A 240 -9.03 6.94 14.19
CA ARG A 240 -8.22 6.10 13.30
C ARG A 240 -8.84 4.72 13.15
N ALA A 241 -9.05 4.30 11.90
CA ALA A 241 -9.42 2.91 11.61
C ALA A 241 -8.22 1.98 11.81
N LEU A 242 -8.45 0.81 12.42
CA LEU A 242 -7.41 -0.22 12.66
C LEU A 242 -7.52 -1.39 11.67
N ASN A 243 -8.53 -1.38 10.81
CA ASN A 243 -8.69 -2.31 9.70
C ASN A 243 -9.00 -1.53 8.43
N HIS A 244 -8.40 -1.97 7.32
CA HIS A 244 -8.60 -1.40 5.99
C HIS A 244 -8.83 -2.47 4.91
N ALA A 245 -9.06 -3.73 5.29
CA ALA A 245 -9.35 -4.78 4.32
C ALA A 245 -10.75 -4.60 3.71
N ASN A 246 -10.87 -4.97 2.44
CA ASN A 246 -12.15 -5.06 1.73
C ASN A 246 -12.74 -6.47 1.90
N LEU A 247 -13.98 -6.55 2.40
CA LEU A 247 -14.66 -7.84 2.57
C LEU A 247 -15.19 -8.42 1.25
N GLY A 248 -15.14 -7.69 0.14
CA GLY A 248 -15.49 -8.23 -1.19
C GLY A 248 -16.96 -8.63 -1.36
N ILE A 249 -17.87 -7.97 -0.64
CA ILE A 249 -19.31 -8.21 -0.72
C ILE A 249 -19.82 -7.92 -2.13
N LYS A 250 -20.51 -8.89 -2.73
CA LYS A 250 -21.12 -8.78 -4.07
C LYS A 250 -22.48 -8.08 -3.98
N SER A 251 -22.91 -7.50 -5.11
CA SER A 251 -24.24 -6.88 -5.22
C SER A 251 -25.37 -7.86 -4.90
N THR A 252 -25.22 -9.12 -5.31
CA THR A 252 -26.14 -10.19 -4.94
C THR A 252 -25.34 -11.45 -4.64
N GLN A 253 -25.54 -12.00 -3.46
CA GLN A 253 -24.93 -13.25 -3.03
C GLN A 253 -25.83 -13.95 -2.03
N ASP A 254 -25.76 -15.28 -2.02
CA ASP A 254 -26.30 -16.04 -0.90
C ASP A 254 -25.43 -15.88 0.34
N TRP A 255 -25.89 -16.41 1.48
CA TRP A 255 -25.11 -16.43 2.71
C TRP A 255 -23.68 -16.90 2.45
N THR A 256 -22.74 -15.97 2.62
CA THR A 256 -21.32 -16.21 2.43
C THR A 256 -20.63 -15.76 3.70
N ARG A 257 -19.73 -16.59 4.21
CA ARG A 257 -18.90 -16.23 5.36
C ARG A 257 -17.80 -15.30 4.90
N HIS A 258 -17.62 -14.22 5.65
CA HIS A 258 -16.53 -13.27 5.49
C HIS A 258 -15.69 -13.23 6.75
N ARG A 259 -14.46 -12.77 6.60
CA ARG A 259 -13.49 -12.70 7.68
C ARG A 259 -12.53 -11.55 7.46
N VAL A 260 -12.03 -11.02 8.56
CA VAL A 260 -10.86 -10.14 8.55
C VAL A 260 -10.07 -10.28 9.85
N VAL A 261 -8.75 -10.16 9.77
CA VAL A 261 -7.86 -10.05 10.93
C VAL A 261 -7.33 -8.62 11.06
N PHE A 262 -7.31 -8.09 12.27
CA PHE A 262 -6.67 -6.80 12.56
C PHE A 262 -5.86 -6.85 13.86
N ASN A 263 -4.96 -5.88 14.02
CA ASN A 263 -4.20 -5.69 15.26
C ASN A 263 -4.78 -4.51 16.03
N SER A 264 -4.96 -4.66 17.34
CA SER A 264 -5.43 -3.57 18.21
C SER A 264 -4.44 -2.42 18.38
N LEU A 265 -3.19 -2.57 17.93
CA LEU A 265 -2.08 -1.64 18.11
C LEU A 265 -2.00 -1.18 19.58
N GLU A 266 -1.93 0.11 19.86
CA GLU A 266 -1.78 0.61 21.23
C GLU A 266 -3.12 0.66 22.00
N HIS A 267 -4.22 0.31 21.34
CA HIS A 267 -5.56 0.65 21.81
C HIS A 267 -6.18 -0.45 22.69
N LYS A 268 -6.81 0.00 23.78
CA LYS A 268 -7.54 -0.85 24.75
C LYS A 268 -9.04 -0.86 24.51
N GLU A 269 -9.54 0.08 23.73
CA GLU A 269 -10.96 0.24 23.43
C GLU A 269 -11.08 0.70 21.99
N VAL A 270 -12.06 0.15 21.28
CA VAL A 270 -12.43 0.56 19.92
C VAL A 270 -13.94 0.63 19.81
N ASN A 271 -14.43 1.52 18.94
CA ASN A 271 -15.79 1.45 18.44
C ASN A 271 -15.78 0.61 17.16
N VAL A 272 -16.38 -0.57 17.21
CA VAL A 272 -16.58 -1.44 16.05
C VAL A 272 -17.78 -0.94 15.27
N TYR A 273 -17.55 -0.40 14.08
CA TYR A 273 -18.60 -0.13 13.10
C TYR A 273 -18.71 -1.32 12.13
N LEU A 274 -19.93 -1.77 11.86
CA LEU A 274 -20.22 -2.79 10.86
C LEU A 274 -21.42 -2.36 10.01
N GLY A 275 -21.28 -2.38 8.69
CA GLY A 275 -22.40 -2.10 7.78
C GLY A 275 -21.99 -1.35 6.52
N LEU A 276 -22.88 -0.48 6.06
CA LEU A 276 -22.83 0.19 4.76
C LEU A 276 -22.38 1.64 4.86
N TRP A 277 -21.54 2.06 3.91
CA TRP A 277 -21.19 3.45 3.65
C TRP A 277 -21.55 3.82 2.21
N GLY A 278 -22.22 4.96 2.03
CA GLY A 278 -22.62 5.44 0.70
C GLY A 278 -23.60 4.50 -0.01
N ALA A 279 -24.50 3.84 0.74
CA ALA A 279 -25.48 2.94 0.17
C ALA A 279 -26.49 3.70 -0.71
N GLN A 280 -26.80 3.14 -1.87
CA GLN A 280 -27.66 3.75 -2.89
C GLN A 280 -28.98 2.97 -3.05
N SER A 281 -28.91 1.63 -3.08
CA SER A 281 -30.08 0.75 -3.23
C SER A 281 -29.76 -0.70 -2.86
N GLY A 282 -30.80 -1.52 -2.72
CA GLY A 282 -30.69 -2.95 -2.37
C GLY A 282 -30.64 -3.21 -0.87
N GLN A 283 -30.41 -4.47 -0.50
CA GLN A 283 -30.48 -4.94 0.89
C GLN A 283 -29.29 -5.83 1.22
N VAL A 284 -28.92 -5.81 2.50
CA VAL A 284 -27.93 -6.71 3.08
C VAL A 284 -28.48 -7.30 4.38
N TRP A 285 -28.21 -8.59 4.60
CA TRP A 285 -28.46 -9.27 5.86
C TRP A 285 -27.12 -9.71 6.43
N ILE A 286 -26.94 -9.47 7.72
CA ILE A 286 -25.75 -9.82 8.49
C ILE A 286 -26.18 -10.73 9.62
N ASP A 287 -25.44 -11.82 9.81
CA ASP A 287 -25.73 -12.81 10.85
C ASP A 287 -24.44 -13.43 11.41
N ASP A 288 -24.56 -14.06 12.59
CA ASP A 288 -23.49 -14.80 13.28
C ASP A 288 -22.15 -14.05 13.34
N VAL A 289 -22.18 -12.77 13.75
CA VAL A 289 -20.98 -11.94 13.90
C VAL A 289 -20.20 -12.37 15.15
N GLN A 290 -18.91 -12.65 14.96
CA GLN A 290 -18.01 -13.05 16.03
C GLN A 290 -16.71 -12.25 15.95
N LEU A 291 -16.22 -11.80 17.09
CA LEU A 291 -14.91 -11.17 17.24
C LEU A 291 -14.13 -11.95 18.30
N GLU A 292 -13.00 -12.52 17.93
CA GLU A 292 -12.20 -13.39 18.81
C GLU A 292 -10.74 -12.96 18.80
N GLU A 293 -10.06 -13.09 19.95
CA GLU A 293 -8.60 -13.00 20.01
C GLU A 293 -7.99 -14.23 19.34
N VAL A 294 -7.07 -14.02 18.41
CA VAL A 294 -6.35 -15.08 17.68
C VAL A 294 -4.85 -14.86 17.83
N GLY A 295 -4.04 -15.77 17.28
CA GLY A 295 -2.62 -15.48 17.17
C GLY A 295 -1.84 -16.44 16.28
N GLY A 296 -0.92 -15.88 15.50
CA GLY A 296 -0.01 -16.61 14.61
C GLY A 296 -0.45 -16.62 13.15
N ILE A 297 -1.47 -15.85 12.77
CA ILE A 297 -1.85 -15.64 11.38
C ILE A 297 -0.87 -14.62 10.79
N ASN A 298 -0.38 -14.88 9.59
CA ASN A 298 0.64 -14.05 8.94
C ASN A 298 1.87 -13.77 9.80
N LEU A 299 2.25 -14.74 10.65
CA LEU A 299 3.42 -14.67 11.54
C LEU A 299 4.72 -14.46 10.74
N LEU A 300 5.45 -13.41 11.04
CA LEU A 300 6.73 -13.06 10.43
C LEU A 300 7.92 -13.62 11.19
N ARG A 301 8.91 -14.13 10.46
CA ARG A 301 10.17 -14.68 10.97
C ARG A 301 11.37 -14.05 10.25
N ARG A 302 11.88 -12.94 10.79
CA ARG A 302 13.10 -12.26 10.31
C ARG A 302 13.76 -11.43 11.42
N GLU A 303 14.95 -10.92 11.15
CA GLU A 303 15.55 -9.87 11.99
C GLU A 303 14.61 -8.66 12.09
N GLY A 304 14.47 -8.12 13.32
CA GLY A 304 13.48 -7.10 13.66
C GLY A 304 12.10 -7.63 14.06
N CYS A 305 11.83 -8.91 13.83
CA CYS A 305 10.55 -9.56 14.18
C CYS A 305 10.79 -10.83 15.03
N PRO A 306 11.38 -10.72 16.24
CA PRO A 306 11.66 -11.92 17.04
C PRO A 306 10.38 -12.56 17.57
N LEU A 307 10.41 -13.89 17.65
CA LEU A 307 9.47 -14.68 18.45
C LEU A 307 10.02 -14.81 19.87
N ARG A 308 9.20 -14.48 20.87
CA ARG A 308 9.49 -14.73 22.29
C ARG A 308 8.37 -15.53 22.91
N VAL A 309 8.70 -16.67 23.52
CA VAL A 309 7.75 -17.53 24.24
C VAL A 309 8.19 -17.59 25.69
N ARG A 310 7.32 -17.18 26.61
CA ARG A 310 7.59 -17.13 28.04
C ARG A 310 6.54 -17.88 28.84
N SER A 311 6.82 -18.22 30.09
CA SER A 311 5.79 -18.63 31.04
C SER A 311 4.73 -17.54 31.20
N GLY A 312 3.52 -17.90 31.63
CA GLY A 312 2.39 -16.98 31.70
C GLY A 312 2.62 -15.77 32.62
N ASP A 313 3.49 -15.93 33.62
CA ASP A 313 3.97 -14.89 34.55
C ASP A 313 5.23 -14.15 34.05
N GLY A 314 5.79 -14.56 32.91
CA GLY A 314 6.99 -13.99 32.31
C GLY A 314 8.32 -14.38 32.97
N SER A 315 8.32 -15.26 33.98
CA SER A 315 9.52 -15.60 34.76
C SER A 315 10.53 -16.49 34.04
N VAL A 316 10.08 -17.27 33.04
CA VAL A 316 10.92 -18.19 32.26
C VAL A 316 10.78 -17.88 30.77
N GLU A 317 11.90 -17.74 30.07
CA GLU A 317 11.94 -17.70 28.60
C GLU A 317 12.25 -19.10 28.04
N TYR A 318 11.36 -19.57 27.17
CA TYR A 318 11.45 -20.87 26.51
C TYR A 318 12.21 -20.73 25.19
N GLN A 319 12.93 -21.78 24.83
CA GLN A 319 13.87 -21.78 23.71
C GLN A 319 13.30 -22.59 22.55
N GLU A 320 13.28 -21.99 21.35
CA GLU A 320 12.98 -22.70 20.11
C GLU A 320 14.02 -23.81 19.87
N GLY A 321 13.58 -24.97 19.39
CA GLY A 321 14.40 -26.18 19.20
C GLY A 321 14.61 -27.03 20.46
N LEU A 322 14.48 -26.44 21.66
CA LEU A 322 14.53 -27.14 22.94
C LEU A 322 13.14 -27.35 23.54
N ASP A 323 12.38 -26.29 23.75
CA ASP A 323 11.05 -26.36 24.38
C ASP A 323 9.92 -26.53 23.37
N PHE A 324 10.04 -25.86 22.23
CA PHE A 324 9.07 -25.94 21.15
C PHE A 324 9.76 -26.00 19.80
N THR A 325 9.13 -26.63 18.81
CA THR A 325 9.61 -26.63 17.44
C THR A 325 9.44 -25.25 16.82
N ARG A 326 10.21 -24.94 15.77
CA ARG A 326 10.04 -23.71 15.00
C ARG A 326 8.57 -23.46 14.64
N TRP A 327 8.05 -22.30 15.05
CA TRP A 327 6.67 -21.88 14.82
C TRP A 327 6.62 -20.90 13.65
N GLU A 328 5.87 -21.25 12.61
CA GLU A 328 5.72 -20.49 11.37
C GLU A 328 4.29 -20.62 10.88
N ASP A 329 3.83 -19.61 10.15
CA ASP A 329 2.63 -19.71 9.35
C ASP A 329 2.96 -20.34 7.98
N PRO A 330 2.51 -21.56 7.69
CA PRO A 330 2.82 -22.24 6.43
C PRO A 330 2.18 -21.57 5.20
N LEU A 331 1.18 -20.70 5.38
CA LEU A 331 0.46 -20.01 4.32
C LEU A 331 0.96 -18.58 4.06
N LEU A 332 1.84 -18.06 4.93
CA LEU A 332 2.41 -16.72 4.84
C LEU A 332 2.90 -16.38 3.42
N GLY A 333 2.25 -15.42 2.78
CA GLY A 333 2.65 -14.91 1.46
C GLY A 333 2.62 -15.97 0.35
N ARG A 334 1.72 -16.96 0.43
CA ARG A 334 1.61 -18.07 -0.53
C ARG A 334 0.20 -18.30 -1.06
N VAL A 335 -0.80 -17.57 -0.59
CA VAL A 335 -2.21 -17.83 -0.87
C VAL A 335 -2.86 -16.59 -1.48
N PRO A 336 -3.48 -16.70 -2.69
CA PRO A 336 -3.60 -17.92 -3.50
C PRO A 336 -2.33 -18.28 -4.28
N TYR A 337 -1.32 -17.41 -4.30
CA TYR A 337 -0.01 -17.65 -4.91
C TYR A 337 1.09 -16.90 -4.16
N ALA A 338 2.35 -17.19 -4.49
CA ALA A 338 3.49 -16.53 -3.86
C ALA A 338 3.35 -15.00 -3.91
N GLY A 339 3.70 -14.33 -2.81
CA GLY A 339 3.58 -12.88 -2.62
C GLY A 339 2.22 -12.40 -2.12
N GLU A 340 1.19 -13.24 -2.19
CA GLU A 340 -0.15 -12.92 -1.69
C GLU A 340 -0.39 -13.52 -0.31
N TYR A 341 -1.05 -12.75 0.53
CA TYR A 341 -1.35 -13.11 1.90
C TYR A 341 -2.84 -13.31 2.02
N ASP A 342 -3.25 -14.38 2.67
CA ASP A 342 -4.62 -14.54 3.14
C ASP A 342 -4.67 -14.30 4.64
N ASP A 343 -5.85 -13.93 5.10
CA ASP A 343 -6.17 -13.93 6.51
C ASP A 343 -7.29 -14.91 6.81
N ASP A 344 -7.62 -15.84 5.91
CA ASP A 344 -8.70 -16.84 6.02
C ASP A 344 -8.22 -18.29 6.20
N HIS A 345 -7.40 -18.50 7.23
CA HIS A 345 -6.98 -19.83 7.66
C HIS A 345 -6.89 -19.97 9.18
N GLU A 346 -6.84 -21.19 9.68
CA GLU A 346 -6.58 -21.44 11.09
C GLU A 346 -5.12 -21.17 11.43
N ALA A 347 -4.90 -20.51 12.56
CA ALA A 347 -3.55 -20.24 13.01
C ALA A 347 -2.82 -21.56 13.37
N PRO A 348 -1.53 -21.70 13.00
CA PRO A 348 -0.74 -22.87 13.37
C PRO A 348 -0.52 -22.91 14.91
N PRO A 349 -0.58 -24.08 15.56
CA PRO A 349 -0.20 -24.21 16.96
C PRO A 349 1.32 -24.11 17.16
N ILE A 350 1.76 -23.70 18.34
CA ILE A 350 3.14 -23.93 18.80
C ILE A 350 3.22 -25.38 19.25
N ARG A 351 4.11 -26.18 18.65
CA ARG A 351 4.29 -27.60 19.01
C ARG A 351 5.46 -27.78 19.96
N LEU A 352 5.26 -28.50 21.05
CA LEU A 352 6.30 -28.78 22.04
C LEU A 352 7.24 -29.90 21.56
N THR A 353 8.51 -29.84 21.97
CA THR A 353 9.44 -30.96 21.75
C THR A 353 9.30 -32.01 22.87
N ASN A 354 9.88 -33.19 22.65
CA ASN A 354 9.97 -34.24 23.68
C ASN A 354 10.85 -33.85 24.90
N GLN A 355 11.69 -32.83 24.76
CA GLN A 355 12.57 -32.34 25.83
C GLN A 355 12.04 -31.06 26.49
N SER A 356 10.78 -30.70 26.18
CA SER A 356 10.18 -29.46 26.62
C SER A 356 10.11 -29.30 28.13
N ARG A 357 10.48 -28.11 28.61
CA ARG A 357 10.22 -27.69 29.99
C ARG A 357 8.77 -27.25 30.20
N ILE A 358 8.07 -26.88 29.12
CA ILE A 358 6.65 -26.53 29.09
C ILE A 358 5.80 -27.79 29.27
N ARG A 359 4.76 -27.71 30.11
CA ARG A 359 3.86 -28.83 30.47
C ARG A 359 2.42 -28.59 30.02
N ASP A 360 1.66 -29.67 29.94
CA ASP A 360 0.21 -29.62 29.69
C ASP A 360 -0.48 -28.77 30.76
N GLY A 361 -1.38 -27.87 30.33
CA GLY A 361 -2.05 -26.90 31.20
C GLY A 361 -1.30 -25.61 31.46
N ASP A 362 -0.01 -25.50 31.08
CA ASP A 362 0.73 -24.25 31.22
C ASP A 362 0.11 -23.14 30.36
N VAL A 363 0.15 -21.92 30.90
CA VAL A 363 -0.12 -20.69 30.14
C VAL A 363 1.21 -20.11 29.70
N LEU A 364 1.29 -19.71 28.44
CA LEU A 364 2.45 -19.06 27.84
C LEU A 364 2.12 -17.61 27.49
N GLY A 365 3.11 -16.73 27.61
CA GLY A 365 3.11 -15.41 27.00
C GLY A 365 3.89 -15.43 25.69
N VAL A 366 3.22 -15.14 24.57
CA VAL A 366 3.79 -15.24 23.23
C VAL A 366 3.80 -13.87 22.57
N SER A 367 4.99 -13.39 22.21
CA SER A 367 5.20 -12.13 21.49
C SER A 367 5.85 -12.39 20.14
N TYR A 368 5.36 -11.76 19.09
CA TYR A 368 5.80 -11.93 17.71
C TYR A 368 5.32 -10.75 16.86
N TYR A 369 5.47 -10.86 15.54
CA TYR A 369 5.01 -9.85 14.59
C TYR A 369 4.22 -10.51 13.46
N HIS A 370 3.24 -9.80 12.91
CA HIS A 370 2.44 -10.30 11.79
C HIS A 370 2.27 -9.24 10.69
N ALA A 371 2.05 -9.69 9.45
CA ALA A 371 1.72 -8.80 8.34
C ALA A 371 0.23 -8.44 8.34
N ALA A 372 -0.07 -7.20 7.96
CA ALA A 372 -1.44 -6.74 7.74
C ALA A 372 -1.75 -6.60 6.26
N ILE A 373 -2.98 -6.93 5.88
CA ILE A 373 -3.51 -6.80 4.53
C ILE A 373 -4.31 -5.50 4.45
N ILE A 374 -4.06 -4.70 3.42
CA ILE A 374 -4.73 -3.43 3.17
C ILE A 374 -5.53 -3.51 1.86
N GLN A 375 -6.77 -3.00 1.90
CA GLN A 375 -7.74 -3.09 0.80
C GLN A 375 -7.94 -4.56 0.36
N ASP A 376 -7.73 -4.87 -0.91
CA ASP A 376 -7.98 -6.20 -1.45
C ASP A 376 -6.82 -7.19 -1.24
N SER A 377 -5.58 -6.70 -1.14
CA SER A 377 -4.37 -7.57 -1.08
C SER A 377 -3.07 -6.89 -0.68
N GLN A 378 -3.02 -5.56 -0.57
CA GLN A 378 -1.75 -4.84 -0.44
C GLN A 378 -1.03 -5.22 0.86
N VAL A 379 0.24 -5.59 0.74
CA VAL A 379 1.18 -5.74 1.86
C VAL A 379 2.43 -4.91 1.60
N CYS A 380 2.80 -4.08 2.57
CA CYS A 380 4.04 -3.29 2.51
C CYS A 380 5.23 -4.10 3.04
N CYS A 381 6.41 -3.96 2.44
CA CYS A 381 7.64 -4.52 3.01
C CYS A 381 8.18 -3.65 4.16
N SER A 382 9.12 -4.19 4.93
CA SER A 382 9.89 -3.41 5.90
C SER A 382 10.67 -2.30 5.20
N LEU A 383 10.69 -1.10 5.79
CA LEU A 383 11.51 0.01 5.30
C LEU A 383 13.00 -0.14 5.66
N VAL A 384 13.34 -1.08 6.54
CA VAL A 384 14.65 -1.13 7.22
C VAL A 384 15.35 -2.49 7.16
N ALA A 385 14.65 -3.57 6.83
CA ALA A 385 15.28 -4.89 6.75
C ALA A 385 16.32 -4.93 5.60
N GLU A 386 17.55 -5.35 5.89
CA GLU A 386 18.66 -5.35 4.94
C GLU A 386 18.38 -6.18 3.68
N GLU A 387 17.76 -7.34 3.83
CA GLU A 387 17.42 -8.24 2.72
C GLU A 387 16.44 -7.60 1.73
N VAL A 388 15.62 -6.63 2.15
CA VAL A 388 14.78 -5.85 1.21
C VAL A 388 15.68 -5.12 0.22
N PHE A 389 16.73 -4.44 0.69
CA PHE A 389 17.65 -3.71 -0.18
C PHE A 389 18.46 -4.64 -1.10
N ASP A 390 18.76 -5.87 -0.66
CA ASP A 390 19.40 -6.88 -1.50
C ASP A 390 18.49 -7.30 -2.67
N LEU A 391 17.18 -7.49 -2.41
CA LEU A 391 16.21 -7.79 -3.45
C LEU A 391 16.00 -6.59 -4.40
N LEU A 392 15.92 -5.37 -3.87
CA LEU A 392 15.80 -4.16 -4.70
C LEU A 392 17.04 -3.96 -5.59
N ARG A 393 18.25 -4.23 -5.08
CA ARG A 393 19.47 -4.20 -5.89
C ARG A 393 19.40 -5.19 -7.05
N ARG A 394 18.96 -6.42 -6.77
CA ARG A 394 18.78 -7.47 -7.78
C ARG A 394 17.71 -7.12 -8.82
N GLU A 395 16.60 -6.50 -8.39
CA GLU A 395 15.57 -5.94 -9.29
C GLU A 395 16.19 -4.96 -10.28
N VAL A 396 16.89 -3.94 -9.78
CA VAL A 396 17.49 -2.90 -10.63
C VAL A 396 18.53 -3.48 -11.59
N ILE A 397 19.38 -4.42 -11.14
CA ILE A 397 20.35 -5.09 -12.02
C ILE A 397 19.63 -5.82 -13.17
N GLN A 398 18.56 -6.56 -12.88
CA GLN A 398 17.82 -7.29 -13.89
C GLN A 398 17.09 -6.35 -14.86
N ILE A 399 16.45 -5.30 -14.34
CA ILE A 399 15.78 -4.29 -15.16
C ILE A 399 16.79 -3.58 -16.07
N ASP A 400 17.95 -3.17 -15.55
CA ASP A 400 19.00 -2.55 -16.35
C ASP A 400 19.49 -3.50 -17.45
N GLN A 401 19.71 -4.77 -17.12
CA GLN A 401 20.20 -5.77 -18.08
C GLN A 401 19.33 -5.86 -19.34
N TYR A 402 18.00 -5.87 -19.17
CA TYR A 402 17.07 -6.08 -20.29
C TYR A 402 16.54 -4.79 -20.91
N LEU A 403 16.20 -3.78 -20.10
CA LEU A 403 15.55 -2.56 -20.57
C LEU A 403 16.52 -1.40 -20.82
N LYS A 404 17.71 -1.39 -20.20
CA LYS A 404 18.72 -0.32 -20.35
C LYS A 404 18.14 1.10 -20.23
N PRO A 405 17.30 1.39 -19.23
CA PRO A 405 16.59 2.65 -19.15
C PRO A 405 17.52 3.81 -18.80
N LYS A 406 17.17 5.01 -19.28
CA LYS A 406 17.84 6.26 -18.87
C LYS A 406 17.29 6.80 -17.55
N ARG A 407 16.02 6.49 -17.26
CA ARG A 407 15.31 6.94 -16.07
C ARG A 407 14.67 5.77 -15.33
N TYR A 408 14.81 5.76 -14.02
CA TYR A 408 14.18 4.80 -13.13
C TYR A 408 13.12 5.52 -12.28
N PHE A 409 11.94 4.92 -12.20
CA PHE A 409 10.84 5.47 -11.42
C PHE A 409 10.65 4.60 -10.18
N MET A 410 11.11 5.08 -9.02
CA MET A 410 10.85 4.44 -7.74
C MET A 410 9.37 4.55 -7.39
N SER A 411 8.74 3.43 -7.01
CA SER A 411 7.30 3.42 -6.73
C SER A 411 7.03 4.20 -5.43
N HIS A 412 7.43 3.68 -4.26
CA HIS A 412 7.30 4.38 -2.95
C HIS A 412 5.97 5.11 -2.71
N ASP A 413 4.88 4.68 -3.33
CA ASP A 413 3.53 5.20 -3.18
C ASP A 413 2.76 4.42 -2.12
N GLU A 414 1.81 5.05 -1.44
CA GLU A 414 0.81 4.39 -0.60
C GLU A 414 1.36 3.34 0.40
N ILE A 415 2.42 3.70 1.14
CA ILE A 415 3.01 2.86 2.19
C ILE A 415 2.13 2.94 3.44
N ARG A 416 1.15 2.04 3.52
CA ARG A 416 0.06 2.06 4.52
C ARG A 416 0.40 1.34 5.82
N VAL A 417 1.51 0.60 5.87
CA VAL A 417 2.02 -0.08 7.07
C VAL A 417 3.53 0.14 7.18
N ALA A 418 4.00 0.74 8.28
CA ALA A 418 5.43 0.97 8.50
C ALA A 418 5.77 1.25 9.96
N GLY A 419 7.04 1.05 10.34
CA GLY A 419 7.65 1.63 11.53
C GLY A 419 7.42 0.92 12.86
N TRP A 420 6.90 -0.30 12.86
CA TRP A 420 6.54 -1.03 14.07
C TRP A 420 7.54 -2.11 14.53
N ASP A 421 8.38 -2.62 13.63
CA ASP A 421 9.32 -3.70 13.93
C ASP A 421 10.48 -3.25 14.84
N GLU A 422 11.20 -4.20 15.47
CA GLU A 422 12.28 -3.86 16.41
C GLU A 422 13.40 -3.05 15.74
N LEU A 423 13.65 -3.23 14.44
CA LEU A 423 14.64 -2.46 13.68
C LEU A 423 14.22 -1.00 13.53
N ALA A 424 12.91 -0.71 13.50
CA ALA A 424 12.36 0.64 13.43
C ALA A 424 12.37 1.41 14.77
N GLN A 425 12.67 0.76 15.89
CA GLN A 425 12.54 1.36 17.22
C GLN A 425 13.32 2.68 17.39
N GLY A 426 12.68 3.63 18.07
CA GLY A 426 13.27 4.94 18.37
C GLY A 426 13.34 5.90 17.18
N ARG A 427 12.81 5.55 16.00
CA ARG A 427 12.83 6.39 14.80
C ARG A 427 11.41 6.67 14.30
N PRO A 428 11.04 7.93 13.99
CA PRO A 428 9.77 8.25 13.34
C PRO A 428 9.69 7.61 11.94
N SER A 429 8.51 7.17 11.52
CA SER A 429 8.32 6.53 10.20
C SER A 429 8.72 7.44 9.02
N GLY A 430 8.52 8.75 9.13
CA GLY A 430 8.99 9.72 8.14
C GLY A 430 10.51 9.69 7.99
N LYS A 431 11.26 9.56 9.09
CA LYS A 431 12.73 9.41 9.04
C LYS A 431 13.14 8.06 8.45
N LEU A 432 12.41 6.98 8.78
CA LEU A 432 12.65 5.66 8.19
C LEU A 432 12.45 5.68 6.68
N LEU A 433 11.38 6.31 6.20
CA LEU A 433 11.10 6.45 4.78
C LEU A 433 12.13 7.35 4.09
N ALA A 434 12.57 8.44 4.73
CA ALA A 434 13.64 9.29 4.22
C ALA A 434 14.96 8.50 4.04
N ASP A 435 15.35 7.71 5.04
CA ASP A 435 16.54 6.86 4.96
C ASP A 435 16.40 5.77 3.87
N ASN A 436 15.21 5.18 3.76
CA ASN A 436 14.90 4.16 2.77
C ASN A 436 15.01 4.70 1.34
N VAL A 437 14.33 5.81 1.02
CA VAL A 437 14.31 6.37 -0.34
C VAL A 437 15.70 6.86 -0.75
N HIS A 438 16.45 7.47 0.16
CA HIS A 438 17.83 7.89 -0.10
C HIS A 438 18.74 6.71 -0.42
N ARG A 439 18.60 5.60 0.33
CA ARG A 439 19.35 4.38 0.06
C ARG A 439 18.94 3.75 -1.27
N CYS A 440 17.66 3.75 -1.60
CA CYS A 440 17.12 3.27 -2.86
C CYS A 440 17.70 4.04 -4.07
N GLU A 441 17.70 5.37 -4.00
CA GLU A 441 18.33 6.24 -5.00
C GLU A 441 19.82 5.91 -5.18
N LYS A 442 20.56 5.82 -4.07
CA LYS A 442 21.98 5.47 -4.09
C LYS A 442 22.23 4.10 -4.73
N LEU A 443 21.40 3.10 -4.44
CA LEU A 443 21.50 1.78 -5.05
C LEU A 443 21.34 1.84 -6.58
N ILE A 444 20.41 2.65 -7.08
CA ILE A 444 20.25 2.87 -8.52
C ILE A 444 21.51 3.49 -9.10
N HIS A 445 22.07 4.54 -8.47
CA HIS A 445 23.27 5.21 -8.98
C HIS A 445 24.54 4.36 -8.90
N GLU A 446 24.65 3.45 -7.93
CA GLU A 446 25.76 2.48 -7.88
C GLU A 446 25.75 1.52 -9.08
N ILE A 447 24.56 1.16 -9.59
CA ILE A 447 24.40 0.27 -10.75
C ILE A 447 24.46 1.08 -12.05
N CYS A 448 23.82 2.25 -12.07
CA CYS A 448 23.60 3.12 -13.22
C CYS A 448 23.98 4.58 -12.86
N PRO A 449 25.27 4.95 -12.89
CA PRO A 449 25.74 6.25 -12.37
C PRO A 449 25.16 7.51 -13.03
N ASN A 450 24.64 7.38 -14.26
CA ASN A 450 24.06 8.48 -15.03
C ASN A 450 22.53 8.39 -15.13
N ALA A 451 21.90 7.51 -14.35
CA ALA A 451 20.45 7.38 -14.35
C ALA A 451 19.79 8.66 -13.81
N GLU A 452 18.69 9.08 -14.43
CA GLU A 452 17.75 9.97 -13.77
C GLU A 452 16.84 9.14 -12.87
N VAL A 453 16.52 9.66 -11.67
CA VAL A 453 15.63 8.98 -10.73
C VAL A 453 14.39 9.83 -10.50
N MET A 454 13.25 9.15 -10.36
CA MET A 454 11.99 9.78 -10.01
C MET A 454 11.16 8.96 -9.05
N VAL A 455 10.16 9.59 -8.43
CA VAL A 455 9.34 8.96 -7.39
C VAL A 455 7.92 9.52 -7.37
N TRP A 456 6.94 8.72 -6.93
CA TRP A 456 5.58 9.20 -6.70
C TRP A 456 5.57 10.22 -5.55
N SER A 457 4.70 11.23 -5.62
CA SER A 457 4.73 12.36 -4.67
C SER A 457 4.19 12.09 -3.28
N ASP A 458 3.21 11.20 -3.16
CA ASP A 458 2.24 11.19 -2.06
C ASP A 458 2.87 10.92 -0.70
N MET A 459 3.79 9.97 -0.64
CA MET A 459 4.46 9.58 0.60
C MET A 459 5.49 10.62 1.08
N PHE A 460 5.76 11.64 0.26
CA PHE A 460 6.71 12.73 0.53
C PHE A 460 6.03 14.10 0.62
N ASP A 461 4.75 14.21 0.29
CA ASP A 461 4.01 15.46 0.29
C ASP A 461 3.17 15.62 1.58
N PRO A 462 3.45 16.63 2.43
CA PRO A 462 2.63 16.88 3.62
C PRO A 462 1.22 17.37 3.31
N ASN A 463 0.94 17.74 2.06
CA ASN A 463 -0.41 18.06 1.58
C ASN A 463 -1.16 16.81 1.06
N HIS A 464 -0.51 15.63 1.10
CA HIS A 464 -1.03 14.37 0.62
C HIS A 464 -0.98 13.27 1.70
N ASN A 465 -0.10 12.26 1.60
CA ASN A 465 -0.04 11.12 2.52
C ASN A 465 1.05 11.26 3.60
N ALA A 466 1.95 12.24 3.49
CA ALA A 466 3.08 12.41 4.42
C ALA A 466 2.70 13.17 5.71
N HIS A 467 1.76 12.61 6.48
CA HIS A 467 1.25 13.18 7.73
C HIS A 467 1.13 12.13 8.84
N ASP A 468 0.62 12.57 10.01
CA ASP A 468 0.38 11.73 11.17
C ASP A 468 -0.78 10.76 10.92
N HIS A 469 -0.75 9.58 11.55
CA HIS A 469 -1.88 8.63 11.56
C HIS A 469 -2.33 8.13 10.17
N TYR A 470 -1.44 8.15 9.17
CA TYR A 470 -1.72 7.56 7.86
C TYR A 470 -1.85 6.03 7.99
N TYR A 471 -3.05 5.48 7.74
CA TYR A 471 -3.36 4.05 7.82
C TYR A 471 -2.81 3.40 9.10
N LEU A 472 -1.98 2.36 8.98
CA LEU A 472 -1.34 1.62 10.07
C LEU A 472 0.13 2.00 10.22
N VAL A 473 0.56 3.18 9.79
CA VAL A 473 1.94 3.66 10.01
C VAL A 473 2.16 4.07 11.47
N HIS A 474 3.29 3.68 12.05
CA HIS A 474 3.67 4.08 13.40
C HIS A 474 4.11 5.55 13.43
N GLY A 475 3.41 6.39 14.20
CA GLY A 475 3.71 7.81 14.30
C GLY A 475 3.37 8.58 13.02
N THR A 476 4.35 9.31 12.50
CA THR A 476 4.18 10.25 11.38
C THR A 476 5.07 9.93 10.19
N LEU A 477 4.55 10.19 8.99
CA LEU A 477 5.33 10.23 7.76
C LEU A 477 5.88 11.63 7.44
N ALA A 478 5.49 12.65 8.21
CA ALA A 478 6.00 14.01 8.00
C ALA A 478 7.54 14.03 8.01
N GLY A 479 8.11 14.79 7.08
CA GLY A 479 9.55 14.90 6.91
C GLY A 479 10.19 13.79 6.05
N SER A 480 9.43 12.81 5.55
CA SER A 480 9.93 11.79 4.63
C SER A 480 10.63 12.36 3.38
N TRP A 481 10.18 13.50 2.87
CA TRP A 481 10.80 14.20 1.74
C TRP A 481 12.25 14.61 1.96
N GLN A 482 12.73 14.66 3.22
CA GLN A 482 14.12 14.99 3.52
C GLN A 482 15.12 13.96 2.97
N GLY A 483 14.63 12.76 2.61
CA GLY A 483 15.45 11.72 1.97
C GLY A 483 15.59 11.88 0.46
N LEU A 484 14.80 12.77 -0.17
CA LEU A 484 14.88 13.00 -1.61
C LEU A 484 16.01 13.97 -1.93
N ASP A 485 17.00 13.53 -2.71
CA ASP A 485 17.97 14.44 -3.30
C ASP A 485 17.25 15.42 -4.26
N GLU A 486 17.77 16.65 -4.39
CA GLU A 486 17.19 17.69 -5.26
C GLU A 486 17.10 17.24 -6.73
N SER A 487 17.99 16.33 -7.15
CA SER A 487 17.99 15.75 -8.50
C SER A 487 16.86 14.74 -8.75
N VAL A 488 16.23 14.19 -7.70
CA VAL A 488 15.10 13.28 -7.85
C VAL A 488 13.89 14.04 -8.35
N SER A 489 13.34 13.61 -9.49
CA SER A 489 12.11 14.17 -10.04
C SER A 489 10.88 13.61 -9.34
N VAL A 490 9.89 14.44 -9.08
CA VAL A 490 8.63 14.05 -8.42
C VAL A 490 7.51 13.90 -9.43
N VAL A 491 6.86 12.74 -9.43
CA VAL A 491 5.66 12.49 -10.22
C VAL A 491 4.45 12.80 -9.35
N ASN A 492 3.87 13.98 -9.57
CA ASN A 492 2.85 14.56 -8.71
C ASN A 492 1.45 14.12 -9.13
N TRP A 493 0.72 13.56 -8.17
CA TRP A 493 -0.62 13.02 -8.40
C TRP A 493 -1.66 13.57 -7.40
N ASN A 494 -1.32 14.55 -6.55
CA ASN A 494 -2.29 15.11 -5.61
C ASN A 494 -3.29 16.08 -6.28
N GLY A 495 -4.26 15.54 -7.03
CA GLY A 495 -5.30 16.35 -7.69
C GLY A 495 -6.12 17.17 -6.69
N GLY A 496 -6.39 16.62 -5.50
CA GLY A 496 -7.18 17.27 -4.45
C GLY A 496 -6.56 18.56 -3.89
N ASN A 497 -5.23 18.66 -3.87
CA ASN A 497 -4.50 19.85 -3.39
C ASN A 497 -3.35 20.27 -4.32
N ALA A 498 -3.56 20.12 -5.63
CA ALA A 498 -2.55 20.23 -6.69
C ALA A 498 -1.59 21.42 -6.55
N LYS A 499 -2.13 22.64 -6.35
CA LYS A 499 -1.30 23.84 -6.28
C LYS A 499 -0.35 23.82 -5.09
N SER A 500 -0.81 23.36 -3.92
CA SER A 500 0.00 23.31 -2.71
C SER A 500 1.13 22.29 -2.87
N SER A 501 0.81 21.10 -3.39
CA SER A 501 1.76 20.03 -3.67
C SER A 501 2.82 20.44 -4.70
N LEU A 502 2.39 20.99 -5.84
CA LEU A 502 3.30 21.47 -6.87
C LEU A 502 4.24 22.55 -6.33
N SER A 503 3.70 23.50 -5.55
CA SER A 503 4.50 24.57 -4.94
C SER A 503 5.49 24.03 -3.92
N PHE A 504 5.09 23.02 -3.13
CA PHE A 504 5.90 22.41 -2.09
C PHE A 504 7.19 21.81 -2.66
N PHE A 505 7.10 21.02 -3.73
CA PHE A 505 8.26 20.41 -4.38
C PHE A 505 9.07 21.40 -5.21
N ALA A 506 8.41 22.33 -5.93
CA ALA A 506 9.12 23.35 -6.70
C ALA A 506 10.00 24.25 -5.80
N ASN A 507 9.51 24.61 -4.61
CA ASN A 507 10.27 25.40 -3.63
C ASN A 507 11.49 24.65 -3.05
N ARG A 508 11.58 23.34 -3.27
CA ARG A 508 12.70 22.47 -2.87
C ARG A 508 13.61 22.11 -4.04
N GLY A 509 13.37 22.67 -5.23
CA GLY A 509 14.22 22.47 -6.40
C GLY A 509 13.83 21.28 -7.29
N HIS A 510 12.95 20.38 -6.82
CA HIS A 510 12.59 19.18 -7.59
C HIS A 510 11.93 19.51 -8.93
N GLN A 511 12.33 18.75 -9.95
CA GLN A 511 11.62 18.69 -11.23
C GLN A 511 10.35 17.86 -11.07
N GLN A 512 9.29 18.21 -11.80
CA GLN A 512 7.98 17.59 -11.62
C GLN A 512 7.37 17.13 -12.94
N ILE A 513 6.74 15.95 -12.89
CA ILE A 513 5.81 15.47 -13.91
C ILE A 513 4.43 15.36 -13.28
N ILE A 514 3.41 15.90 -13.93
CA ILE A 514 2.03 15.81 -13.43
C ILE A 514 1.41 14.50 -13.93
N ALA A 515 1.02 13.61 -13.02
CA ALA A 515 0.15 12.48 -13.33
C ALA A 515 -1.30 12.97 -13.41
N GLY A 516 -1.68 13.41 -14.61
CA GLY A 516 -2.78 14.36 -14.81
C GLY A 516 -4.10 13.78 -15.26
N TYR A 517 -4.24 12.46 -15.33
CA TYR A 517 -5.46 11.76 -15.76
C TYR A 517 -5.92 10.78 -14.68
N TYR A 518 -7.25 10.62 -14.55
CA TYR A 518 -7.91 9.82 -13.52
C TYR A 518 -9.13 9.06 -14.06
N ASP A 519 -9.04 8.50 -15.28
CA ASP A 519 -10.11 7.70 -15.90
C ASP A 519 -11.49 8.40 -15.91
N ASP A 520 -11.47 9.73 -16.02
CA ASP A 520 -12.62 10.65 -16.02
C ASP A 520 -12.38 11.75 -17.06
N ASP A 521 -13.31 12.71 -17.18
CA ASP A 521 -13.29 13.80 -18.14
C ASP A 521 -11.90 14.47 -18.28
N VAL A 522 -11.33 14.31 -19.48
CA VAL A 522 -9.99 14.80 -19.83
C VAL A 522 -9.86 16.30 -19.60
N LYS A 523 -10.88 17.09 -19.98
CA LYS A 523 -10.83 18.56 -19.91
C LYS A 523 -10.77 19.03 -18.47
N LYS A 524 -11.61 18.46 -17.60
CA LYS A 524 -11.63 18.72 -16.16
C LYS A 524 -10.30 18.35 -15.53
N ASN A 525 -9.81 17.12 -15.77
CA ASN A 525 -8.57 16.62 -15.19
C ASN A 525 -7.36 17.48 -15.59
N VAL A 526 -7.11 17.65 -16.90
CA VAL A 526 -5.97 18.43 -17.40
C VAL A 526 -6.12 19.92 -17.07
N GLY A 527 -7.33 20.47 -17.16
CA GLY A 527 -7.61 21.89 -16.89
C GLY A 527 -7.29 22.29 -15.45
N GLN A 528 -7.71 21.48 -14.47
CA GLN A 528 -7.39 21.69 -13.05
C GLN A 528 -5.88 21.71 -12.81
N TRP A 529 -5.15 20.75 -13.39
CA TRP A 529 -3.70 20.68 -13.25
C TRP A 529 -2.97 21.83 -13.94
N LYS A 530 -3.38 22.21 -15.15
CA LYS A 530 -2.84 23.38 -15.84
C LYS A 530 -3.02 24.64 -15.00
N GLN A 531 -4.23 24.87 -14.49
CA GLN A 531 -4.52 26.00 -13.63
C GLN A 531 -3.65 26.00 -12.37
N ALA A 532 -3.48 24.85 -11.72
CA ALA A 532 -2.65 24.70 -10.53
C ALA A 532 -1.17 24.96 -10.82
N ALA A 533 -0.66 24.54 -11.99
CA ALA A 533 0.73 24.69 -12.39
C ALA A 533 1.11 26.12 -12.85
N ARG A 534 0.14 27.00 -13.14
CA ARG A 534 0.42 28.36 -13.59
C ARG A 534 1.30 29.12 -12.59
N GLY A 535 2.46 29.57 -13.07
CA GLY A 535 3.43 30.32 -12.27
C GLY A 535 4.30 29.46 -11.35
N ILE A 536 4.13 28.13 -11.36
CA ILE A 536 5.00 27.20 -10.63
C ILE A 536 6.15 26.78 -11.54
N ARG A 537 7.38 26.91 -11.04
CA ARG A 537 8.61 26.51 -11.76
C ARG A 537 8.79 25.00 -11.74
N ASN A 538 9.69 24.49 -12.57
CA ASN A 538 10.12 23.09 -12.57
C ASN A 538 9.02 22.06 -12.86
N VAL A 539 7.87 22.47 -13.38
CA VAL A 539 6.88 21.54 -13.97
C VAL A 539 7.29 21.25 -15.41
N LYS A 540 7.74 20.02 -15.67
CA LYS A 540 8.38 19.62 -16.94
C LYS A 540 7.45 18.89 -17.90
N GLY A 541 6.28 18.46 -17.44
CA GLY A 541 5.36 17.75 -18.32
C GLY A 541 4.20 17.06 -17.62
N PHE A 542 3.50 16.24 -18.40
CA PHE A 542 2.32 15.48 -18.00
C PHE A 542 2.47 14.01 -18.35
N MET A 543 1.83 13.16 -17.55
CA MET A 543 1.68 11.74 -17.81
C MET A 543 0.20 11.35 -17.83
N TYR A 544 -0.23 10.72 -18.92
CA TYR A 544 -1.52 10.05 -19.03
C TYR A 544 -1.51 8.83 -18.12
N THR A 545 -2.17 8.93 -16.98
CA THR A 545 -2.15 7.90 -15.93
C THR A 545 -3.53 7.26 -15.84
N THR A 546 -3.67 6.03 -16.32
CA THR A 546 -4.91 5.25 -16.22
C THR A 546 -4.72 4.11 -15.22
N TRP A 547 -5.71 3.91 -14.37
CA TRP A 547 -5.77 2.81 -13.40
C TRP A 547 -6.72 1.70 -13.87
N GLN A 548 -7.46 1.94 -14.95
CA GLN A 548 -8.40 0.98 -15.56
C GLN A 548 -7.85 0.35 -16.86
N LEU A 549 -6.60 0.65 -17.23
CA LEU A 549 -6.02 0.29 -18.53
C LEU A 549 -6.89 0.80 -19.71
N ASN A 550 -7.58 1.92 -19.50
CA ASN A 550 -8.37 2.56 -20.53
C ASN A 550 -7.49 3.58 -21.26
N TYR A 551 -7.36 3.40 -22.57
CA TYR A 551 -6.60 4.28 -23.45
C TYR A 551 -7.48 4.95 -24.50
N SER A 552 -8.81 4.98 -24.33
CA SER A 552 -9.72 5.64 -25.28
C SER A 552 -9.39 7.12 -25.46
N ASP A 553 -8.92 7.75 -24.38
CA ASP A 553 -8.74 9.21 -24.30
C ASP A 553 -7.30 9.66 -24.56
N LEU A 554 -6.43 8.75 -25.01
CA LEU A 554 -4.99 8.98 -25.16
C LEU A 554 -4.68 10.21 -26.05
N GLU A 555 -5.29 10.32 -27.23
CA GLU A 555 -5.13 11.46 -28.13
C GLU A 555 -5.76 12.73 -27.54
N ALA A 556 -6.99 12.62 -27.01
CA ALA A 556 -7.71 13.76 -26.44
C ALA A 556 -6.93 14.39 -25.28
N PHE A 557 -6.28 13.58 -24.44
CA PHE A 557 -5.39 14.06 -23.39
C PHE A 557 -4.17 14.78 -23.94
N ALA A 558 -3.51 14.21 -24.96
CA ALA A 558 -2.36 14.84 -25.59
C ALA A 558 -2.71 16.21 -26.19
N ASP A 559 -3.84 16.29 -26.90
CA ASP A 559 -4.34 17.52 -27.48
C ASP A 559 -4.66 18.55 -26.41
N GLN A 560 -5.32 18.14 -25.31
CA GLN A 560 -5.66 19.02 -24.20
C GLN A 560 -4.41 19.51 -23.44
N VAL A 561 -3.36 18.69 -23.30
CA VAL A 561 -2.10 19.13 -22.69
C VAL A 561 -1.37 20.13 -23.58
N ARG A 562 -1.37 19.94 -24.90
CA ARG A 562 -0.70 20.87 -25.84
C ARG A 562 -1.48 22.12 -26.17
N SER A 563 -2.79 22.13 -26.00
CA SER A 563 -3.59 23.32 -26.30
C SER A 563 -3.12 24.47 -25.41
N ASN A 564 -2.67 25.57 -26.03
CA ASN A 564 -2.51 26.81 -25.29
C ASN A 564 -3.90 27.21 -24.77
N GLU A 565 -3.96 27.58 -23.49
CA GLU A 565 -5.20 28.02 -22.86
C GLU A 565 -5.85 29.19 -23.60
#